data_AF-A0A2P7AW22-F1
#
_entry.id   AF-A0A2P7AW22-F1
#
_cell.length_a   1.000
_cell.length_b   1.000
_cell.length_c   1.000
_cell.angle_alpha   90.00
_cell.angle_beta   90.00
_cell.angle_gamma   90.00
#
_symmetry.space_group_name_H-M   'P 1'
#
loop_
_entity.id
_entity.type
_entity.pdbx_description
1 polymer ?
#
loop_
_entity_poly.entity_id
_entity_poly.type
_entity_poly.pdbx_seq_one_letter_code
_entity_poly.pdbx_strand_id
1 'polypeptide(L)' 'MAPVTEDALDRLRRRYEELGEVIDELTDTMARSSSATESVLEPELIRARKELASVVERLRSLSGESSS' A
#
# COMPACT_ATOMS: atom_id res chain seq x y z
N MET A 1 -1.80 -26.19 -3.16
CA MET A 1 -1.36 -24.79 -3.00
C MET A 1 0.03 -24.68 -3.57
N ALA A 2 0.28 -23.70 -4.45
CA ALA A 2 1.65 -23.41 -4.88
C ALA A 2 2.42 -22.84 -3.68
N PRO A 3 3.69 -23.23 -3.45
CA PRO A 3 4.47 -22.67 -2.36
C PRO A 3 4.56 -21.16 -2.53
N VAL A 4 4.26 -20.42 -1.46
CA VAL A 4 4.54 -18.99 -1.40
C VAL A 4 6.05 -18.86 -1.50
N THR A 5 6.55 -18.33 -2.61
CA THR A 5 7.99 -18.15 -2.78
C THR A 5 8.44 -16.94 -1.98
N GLU A 6 9.65 -16.97 -1.43
CA GLU A 6 10.27 -15.81 -0.77
C GLU A 6 10.22 -14.57 -1.68
N ASP A 7 10.40 -14.75 -3.00
CA ASP A 7 10.22 -13.71 -4.02
C ASP A 7 8.82 -13.06 -4.05
N ALA A 8 7.76 -13.81 -3.72
CA ALA A 8 6.41 -13.27 -3.68
C ALA A 8 6.19 -12.41 -2.42
N LEU A 9 6.75 -12.84 -1.28
CA LEU A 9 6.74 -12.07 -0.03
C LEU A 9 7.58 -10.79 -0.15
N ASP A 10 8.77 -10.89 -0.74
CA ASP A 10 9.65 -9.74 -0.94
C ASP A 10 9.04 -8.71 -1.90
N ARG A 11 8.36 -9.16 -2.96
CA ARG A 11 7.59 -8.25 -3.84
C ARG A 11 6.45 -7.55 -3.10
N LEU A 12 5.74 -8.26 -2.22
CA LEU A 12 4.67 -7.66 -1.40
C LEU A 12 5.23 -6.65 -0.39
N ARG A 13 6.38 -6.94 0.23
CA ARG A 13 7.05 -6.02 1.16
C ARG A 13 7.52 -4.75 0.46
N ARG A 14 8.16 -4.87 -0.71
CA ARG A 14 8.53 -3.70 -1.52
C ARG A 14 7.31 -2.88 -1.90
N ARG A 15 6.22 -3.55 -2.32
CA ARG A 15 4.98 -2.84 -2.67
C ARG A 15 4.36 -2.12 -1.48
N TYR A 16 4.46 -2.70 -0.27
CA TYR A 16 4.03 -2.04 0.96
C TYR A 16 4.83 -0.76 1.24
N GLU A 17 6.16 -0.82 1.11
CA GLU A 17 7.04 0.33 1.27
C GLU A 17 6.75 1.44 0.25
N GLU A 18 6.68 1.07 -1.05
CA GLU A 18 6.36 2.00 -2.14
C GLU A 18 5.02 2.71 -1.93
N LEU A 19 3.97 1.97 -1.52
CA LEU A 19 2.66 2.56 -1.28
C LEU A 19 2.66 3.49 -0.06
N GLY A 20 3.47 3.20 0.96
CA GLY A 20 3.68 4.09 2.10
C GLY A 20 4.28 5.42 1.65
N GLU A 21 5.35 5.39 0.86
CA GLU A 21 6.00 6.59 0.34
C GLU A 21 5.04 7.43 -0.53
N VAL A 22 4.26 6.80 -1.40
CA VAL A 22 3.26 7.48 -2.23
C VAL A 22 2.17 8.13 -1.37
N ILE A 23 1.71 7.47 -0.31
CA ILE A 23 0.70 8.03 0.61
C ILE A 23 1.26 9.24 1.34
N ASP A 24 2.51 9.18 1.79
CA ASP A 24 3.18 10.28 2.47
C ASP A 24 3.36 11.47 1.53
N GLU A 25 3.83 11.26 0.30
CA GLU A 25 3.98 12.30 -0.71
C GLU A 25 2.64 12.95 -1.09
N LEU A 26 1.59 12.15 -1.29
CA LEU A 26 0.24 12.65 -1.58
C LEU A 26 -0.29 13.49 -0.41
N THR A 27 -0.09 13.03 0.82
CA THR A 27 -0.54 13.74 2.02
C THR A 27 0.20 15.07 2.19
N ASP A 28 1.53 15.08 2.01
CA ASP A 28 2.36 16.28 2.08
C ASP A 28 2.02 17.28 0.97
N THR A 29 1.78 16.77 -0.24
CA THR A 29 1.38 17.60 -1.38
C THR A 29 0.03 18.23 -1.13
N MET A 30 -0.96 17.46 -0.68
CA MET A 30 -2.29 17.98 -0.34
C MET A 30 -2.24 19.04 0.76
N ALA A 31 -1.42 18.85 1.81
CA ALA A 31 -1.27 19.81 2.90
C ALA A 31 -0.71 21.18 2.46
N ARG A 32 0.03 21.23 1.34
CA ARG A 32 0.63 22.46 0.80
C ARG A 32 -0.12 23.03 -0.41
N SER A 33 -1.14 22.32 -0.90
CA SER A 33 -1.80 22.63 -2.16
C SER A 33 -3.09 23.43 -1.98
N SER A 34 -3.57 24.00 -3.09
CA SER A 34 -4.90 24.61 -3.16
C SER A 34 -6.03 23.57 -3.10
N SER A 35 -7.23 23.98 -2.72
CA SER A 35 -8.43 23.12 -2.67
C SER A 35 -8.78 22.46 -4.01
N ALA A 36 -8.45 23.10 -5.14
CA ALA A 36 -8.63 22.53 -6.48
C ALA A 36 -7.69 21.35 -6.73
N THR A 37 -6.44 21.45 -6.28
CA THR A 37 -5.46 20.35 -6.36
C THR A 37 -5.82 19.23 -5.39
N GLU A 38 -6.28 19.57 -4.18
CA GLU A 38 -6.72 18.61 -3.17
C GLU A 38 -7.83 17.70 -3.71
N SER A 39 -8.83 18.28 -4.39
CA SER A 39 -9.95 17.53 -4.99
C SER A 39 -9.52 16.52 -6.07
N VAL A 40 -8.35 16.73 -6.68
CA VAL A 40 -7.77 15.82 -7.67
C VAL A 40 -6.93 14.72 -7.02
N LEU A 41 -6.26 15.04 -5.91
CA LEU A 41 -5.35 14.12 -5.23
C LEU A 41 -6.06 13.22 -4.20
N GLU A 42 -7.17 13.66 -3.63
CA GLU A 42 -7.95 12.89 -2.65
C GLU A 42 -8.36 11.49 -3.16
N PRO A 43 -8.87 11.33 -4.41
CA PRO A 43 -9.19 10.01 -4.95
C PRO A 43 -7.97 9.09 -5.06
N GLU A 44 -6.81 9.63 -5.42
CA GLU A 44 -5.57 8.86 -5.56
C GLU A 44 -5.05 8.43 -4.18
N LEU A 45 -5.14 9.30 -3.17
CA LEU A 45 -4.83 8.96 -1.78
C LEU A 45 -5.73 7.83 -1.27
N ILE A 46 -7.04 7.89 -1.56
CA ILE A 46 -7.99 6.83 -1.19
C ILE A 46 -7.63 5.50 -1.86
N ARG A 47 -7.25 5.52 -3.15
CA ARG A 47 -6.81 4.32 -3.87
C ARG A 47 -5.54 3.73 -3.27
N ALA A 48 -4.52 4.55 -3.04
CA ALA A 48 -3.25 4.10 -2.46
C ALA A 48 -3.48 3.46 -1.08
N ARG A 49 -4.32 4.05 -0.23
CA ARG A 49 -4.69 3.47 1.08
C ARG A 49 -5.42 2.13 0.96
N LYS A 50 -6.32 1.98 -0.01
CA LYS A 50 -7.02 0.70 -0.26
C LYS A 50 -6.06 -0.37 -0.77
N GLU A 51 -5.15 -0.02 -1.67
CA GLU A 51 -4.11 -0.94 -2.13
C GLU A 51 -3.20 -1.37 -0.98
N LEU A 52 -2.77 -0.44 -0.14
CA LEU A 52 -1.93 -0.74 1.02
C LEU A 52 -2.62 -1.71 1.98
N ALA A 53 -3.90 -1.49 2.27
CA ALA A 53 -4.68 -2.40 3.10
C ALA A 53 -4.72 -3.82 2.52
N SER A 54 -4.97 -3.96 1.21
CA SER A 54 -4.96 -5.25 0.51
C SER A 54 -3.60 -5.95 0.58
N VAL A 55 -2.50 -5.20 0.43
CA VAL A 55 -1.14 -5.72 0.56
C VAL A 55 -0.87 -6.21 1.98
N VAL A 56 -1.28 -5.45 3.00
CA VAL A 56 -1.14 -5.85 4.41
C VAL A 56 -1.94 -7.11 4.73
N GLU A 57 -3.18 -7.20 4.27
CA GLU A 57 -4.01 -8.41 4.44
C GLU A 57 -3.34 -9.63 3.80
N ARG A 58 -2.78 -9.46 2.61
CA ARG A 58 -2.06 -10.52 1.92
C ARG A 58 -0.78 -10.94 2.65
N LEU A 59 0.02 -9.98 3.10
CA LEU A 59 1.21 -10.26 3.91
C LEU A 59 0.85 -11.01 5.20
N ARG A 60 -0.25 -10.61 5.85
CA ARG A 60 -0.75 -11.27 7.07
C ARG A 60 -1.21 -12.70 6.81
N SER A 61 -1.96 -12.94 5.73
CA SER A 61 -2.40 -14.29 5.35
C SER A 61 -1.20 -15.21 5.16
N LEU A 62 -0.22 -14.76 4.37
CA LEU A 62 0.96 -15.55 4.03
C LEU A 62 1.89 -15.77 5.24
N SER A 63 1.95 -14.81 6.17
CA SER A 63 2.72 -14.95 7.41
C SER A 63 2.02 -15.86 8.43
N GLY A 64 0.67 -15.88 8.45
CA GLY A 64 -0.15 -16.68 9.34
C GLY A 64 -0.27 -18.15 8.93
N GLU A 65 -0.18 -18.46 7.63
CA GLU A 65 -0.16 -19.83 7.10
C GLU A 65 1.12 -20.62 7.46
N SER A 66 2.09 -20.00 8.14
CA SER A 66 3.28 -20.68 8.70
C SER A 66 3.05 -21.31 10.08
N SER A 67 1.82 -21.31 10.61
CA SER A 67 1.45 -22.03 11.84
C SER A 67 0.17 -22.83 11.64
N SER A 68 0.28 -24.02 11.03
CA SER A 68 -0.66 -25.14 11.17
C SER A 68 0.04 -26.44 10.81
#